data_AF-A0A962Y2T9-F1
#
_entry.id   AF-A0A962Y2T9-F1
#
_cell.length_a   1.000
_cell.length_b   1.000
_cell.length_c   1.000
_cell.angle_alpha   90.00
_cell.angle_beta   90.00
_cell.angle_gamma   90.00
#
_symmetry.space_group_name_H-M   'P 1'
#
loop_
_entity.id
_entity.type
_entity.pdbx_description
1 polymer ?
#
loop_
_entity_poly.entity_id
_entity_poly.type
_entity_poly.pdbx_seq_one_letter_code
_entity_poly.pdbx_strand_id
1 'polypeptide(L)'
;SFKGINGAPAWSPDGRFLALTLSKDGNPDIFVMDIARRSLRALTRHGAIDTEPAWAPDGKSLVFTSDRGGSPQIYKVSVSGGEASRVSFEGSYNARASFAPDGRMLTMVTRVDGQYRIATLDLATRDYRVMSTGRLDESPSFAPNGSMIIYATRVNDKGVLAAVSTDGRVQQRLRLQEGDVREPVWSPYHQQDRSR
;
A
#
# COMPACT_ATOMS: atom_id res chain seq x y z
N SER A 1 22.97 -4.39 3.64
CA SER A 1 22.27 -3.09 3.62
C SER A 1 22.98 -2.19 2.62
N PHE A 2 22.24 -1.54 1.71
CA PHE A 2 22.85 -0.56 0.80
C PHE A 2 22.91 0.81 1.49
N LYS A 3 23.82 1.68 1.04
CA LYS A 3 23.81 3.08 1.50
C LYS A 3 22.52 3.75 1.00
N GLY A 4 21.80 4.45 1.88
CA GLY A 4 20.55 5.15 1.55
C GLY A 4 19.29 4.51 2.15
N ILE A 5 18.12 4.83 1.60
CA ILE A 5 16.82 4.26 2.02
C ILE A 5 16.81 2.76 1.67
N ASN A 6 16.44 1.94 2.66
CA ASN A 6 16.13 0.52 2.49
C ASN A 6 14.86 0.26 3.30
N GLY A 7 13.69 0.26 2.66
CA GLY A 7 12.42 0.24 3.41
C GLY A 7 11.24 -0.26 2.58
N ALA A 8 10.05 -0.20 3.20
CA ALA A 8 8.77 -0.62 2.65
C ALA A 8 8.80 -2.02 1.97
N PRO A 9 9.19 -3.08 2.71
CA PRO A 9 9.20 -4.42 2.14
C PRO A 9 7.78 -4.91 1.85
N ALA A 10 7.57 -5.48 0.66
CA ALA A 10 6.31 -6.13 0.30
C ALA A 10 6.56 -7.50 -0.35
N TRP A 11 6.02 -8.55 0.26
CA TRP A 11 6.10 -9.92 -0.25
C TRP A 11 5.17 -10.13 -1.43
N SER A 12 5.64 -10.87 -2.44
CA SER A 12 4.75 -11.38 -3.48
C SER A 12 3.76 -12.38 -2.89
N PRO A 13 2.55 -12.54 -3.48
CA PRO A 13 1.54 -13.45 -2.96
C PRO A 13 1.99 -14.91 -2.86
N ASP A 14 2.93 -15.33 -3.72
CA ASP A 14 3.54 -16.67 -3.74
C ASP A 14 4.76 -16.81 -2.80
N GLY A 15 5.13 -15.74 -2.08
CA GLY A 15 6.26 -15.72 -1.15
C GLY A 15 7.65 -15.82 -1.82
N ARG A 16 7.74 -15.77 -3.15
CA ARG A 16 9.01 -15.97 -3.86
C ARG A 16 9.85 -14.69 -3.99
N PHE A 17 9.19 -13.55 -4.02
CA PHE A 17 9.80 -12.27 -4.30
C PHE A 17 9.54 -11.26 -3.19
N LEU A 18 10.50 -10.38 -2.99
CA LEU A 18 10.38 -9.24 -2.08
C LEU A 18 10.58 -7.94 -2.86
N ALA A 19 9.56 -7.10 -2.90
CA ALA A 19 9.66 -5.75 -3.41
C ALA A 19 10.19 -4.82 -2.31
N LEU A 20 11.06 -3.88 -2.68
CA LEU A 20 11.82 -3.01 -1.78
C LEU A 20 11.94 -1.62 -2.39
N THR A 21 11.94 -0.59 -1.55
CA THR A 21 12.42 0.74 -1.96
C THR A 21 13.89 0.87 -1.61
N LEU A 22 14.74 1.08 -2.63
CA LEU A 22 16.17 1.29 -2.44
C LEU A 22 16.61 2.59 -3.13
N SER A 23 17.36 3.43 -2.43
CA SER A 23 17.97 4.63 -3.03
C SER A 23 19.45 4.44 -3.42
N LYS A 24 19.85 3.19 -3.65
CA LYS A 24 21.26 2.81 -3.86
C LYS A 24 21.86 3.36 -5.16
N ASP A 25 21.01 3.68 -6.13
CA ASP A 25 21.39 4.20 -7.45
C ASP A 25 21.20 5.74 -7.51
N GLY A 26 21.02 6.41 -6.37
CA GLY A 26 20.90 7.86 -6.23
C GLY A 26 19.51 8.32 -5.78
N ASN A 27 18.47 7.92 -6.51
CA ASN A 27 17.06 8.20 -6.19
C ASN A 27 16.36 6.93 -5.64
N PRO A 28 15.33 7.04 -4.79
CA PRO A 28 14.55 5.87 -4.39
C PRO A 28 13.82 5.28 -5.60
N ASP A 29 14.13 4.01 -5.89
CA ASP A 29 13.48 3.20 -6.91
C ASP A 29 12.90 1.92 -6.28
N ILE A 30 11.97 1.29 -6.99
CA ILE A 30 11.43 -0.02 -6.64
C ILE A 30 12.34 -1.11 -7.19
N PHE A 31 12.78 -2.00 -6.30
CA PHE A 31 13.52 -3.20 -6.63
C PHE A 31 12.73 -4.45 -6.27
N VAL A 32 13.00 -5.55 -6.98
CA VAL A 32 12.46 -6.87 -6.68
C VAL A 32 13.62 -7.86 -6.46
N MET A 33 13.62 -8.52 -5.30
CA MET A 33 14.54 -9.58 -4.93
C MET A 33 13.88 -10.94 -5.12
N ASP A 34 14.51 -11.85 -5.88
CA ASP A 34 14.21 -13.29 -5.83
C ASP A 34 14.95 -13.88 -4.63
N ILE A 35 14.21 -14.40 -3.66
CA ILE A 35 14.79 -14.90 -2.40
C ILE A 35 15.64 -16.14 -2.62
N ALA A 36 15.16 -17.07 -3.45
CA ALA A 36 15.85 -18.34 -3.69
C ALA A 36 17.15 -18.12 -4.46
N ARG A 37 17.13 -17.22 -5.45
CA ARG A 37 18.30 -16.91 -6.30
C ARG A 37 19.21 -15.83 -5.71
N ARG A 38 18.77 -15.14 -4.65
CA ARG A 38 19.44 -13.95 -4.08
C ARG A 38 19.74 -12.89 -5.14
N SER A 39 18.88 -12.78 -6.14
CA SER A 39 19.06 -11.86 -7.27
C SER A 39 18.16 -10.65 -7.11
N LEU A 40 18.75 -9.46 -7.17
CA LEU A 40 18.07 -8.18 -7.03
C LEU A 40 18.05 -7.45 -8.37
N ARG A 41 16.87 -6.98 -8.81
CA ARG A 41 16.75 -6.14 -10.02
C ARG A 41 15.92 -4.90 -9.76
N ALA A 42 16.28 -3.80 -10.42
CA ALA A 42 15.44 -2.61 -10.46
C ALA A 42 14.20 -2.88 -11.31
N LEU A 43 13.05 -2.43 -10.83
CA LEU A 43 11.78 -2.48 -11.54
C LEU A 43 11.41 -1.12 -12.12
N THR A 44 11.72 -0.06 -11.39
CA THR A 44 11.63 1.33 -11.85
C THR A 44 13.02 1.91 -12.01
N ARG A 45 13.12 2.89 -12.92
CA ARG A 45 14.30 3.74 -13.11
C ARG A 45 13.81 5.10 -13.57
N HIS A 46 13.56 6.02 -12.65
CA HIS A 46 13.08 7.36 -12.97
C HIS A 46 13.74 8.41 -12.08
N GLY A 47 13.86 9.65 -12.56
CA GLY A 47 14.35 10.79 -11.76
C GLY A 47 13.39 11.25 -10.65
N ALA A 48 12.30 10.52 -10.42
CA ALA A 48 11.27 10.80 -9.41
C ALA A 48 11.40 9.78 -8.28
N ILE A 49 10.90 10.12 -7.09
CA ILE A 49 10.90 9.20 -5.96
C ILE A 49 9.85 8.13 -6.22
N ASP A 50 10.27 6.86 -6.28
CA ASP A 50 9.39 5.70 -6.34
C ASP A 50 9.52 4.90 -5.05
N THR A 51 8.44 4.76 -4.28
CA THR A 51 8.45 4.17 -2.94
C THR A 51 7.16 3.41 -2.60
N GLU A 52 7.14 2.73 -1.46
CA GLU A 52 5.94 2.08 -0.88
C GLU A 52 5.27 1.09 -1.85
N PRO A 53 6.01 0.06 -2.34
CA PRO A 53 5.46 -0.91 -3.27
C PRO A 53 4.43 -1.84 -2.58
N ALA A 54 3.41 -2.25 -3.33
CA ALA A 54 2.47 -3.29 -2.93
C ALA A 54 2.10 -4.20 -4.12
N TRP A 55 2.13 -5.51 -3.90
CA TRP A 55 1.86 -6.50 -4.95
C TRP A 55 0.36 -6.59 -5.25
N ALA A 56 0.05 -6.73 -6.53
CA ALA A 56 -1.26 -7.21 -6.95
C ALA A 56 -1.44 -8.69 -6.49
N PRO A 57 -2.68 -9.11 -6.14
CA PRO A 57 -2.93 -10.49 -5.69
C PRO A 57 -2.58 -11.55 -6.74
N ASP A 58 -2.57 -11.19 -8.02
CA ASP A 58 -2.17 -12.07 -9.12
C ASP A 58 -0.64 -12.24 -9.28
N GLY A 59 0.16 -11.47 -8.53
CA GLY A 59 1.62 -11.49 -8.59
C GLY A 59 2.21 -10.92 -9.89
N LYS A 60 1.41 -10.35 -10.79
CA LYS A 60 1.87 -9.90 -12.12
C LYS A 60 2.26 -8.43 -12.16
N SER A 61 1.81 -7.64 -11.19
CA SER A 61 2.06 -6.21 -11.14
C SER A 61 2.24 -5.70 -9.71
N LEU A 62 2.81 -4.50 -9.62
CA LEU A 62 2.99 -3.76 -8.38
C LEU A 62 2.33 -2.39 -8.53
N VAL A 63 1.74 -1.90 -7.45
CA VAL A 63 1.48 -0.47 -7.28
C VAL A 63 2.52 0.14 -6.35
N PHE A 64 2.75 1.44 -6.49
CA PHE A 64 3.72 2.17 -5.69
C PHE A 64 3.39 3.67 -5.70
N THR A 65 3.90 4.39 -4.70
CA THR A 65 3.81 5.85 -4.61
C THR A 65 4.91 6.47 -5.45
N SER A 66 4.57 7.46 -6.28
CA SER A 66 5.54 8.22 -7.06
C SER A 66 5.19 9.70 -7.19
N ASP A 67 6.19 10.57 -7.12
CA ASP A 67 6.04 12.02 -7.30
C ASP A 67 6.32 12.52 -8.73
N ARG A 68 6.48 11.62 -9.71
CA ARG A 68 6.78 11.98 -11.12
C ARG A 68 5.75 12.91 -11.80
N GLY A 69 4.55 13.01 -11.23
CA GLY A 69 3.51 13.95 -11.67
C GLY A 69 3.51 15.29 -10.94
N GLY A 70 4.53 15.58 -10.12
CA GLY A 70 4.68 16.79 -9.31
C GLY A 70 4.25 16.63 -7.85
N SER A 71 3.27 15.77 -7.56
CA SER A 71 2.91 15.36 -6.20
C SER A 71 2.81 13.84 -6.09
N PRO A 72 2.93 13.26 -4.88
CA PRO A 72 2.78 11.82 -4.66
C PRO A 72 1.44 11.30 -5.14
N GLN A 73 1.50 10.30 -6.02
CA GLN A 73 0.36 9.64 -6.63
C GLN A 73 0.64 8.14 -6.78
N ILE A 74 -0.40 7.34 -6.98
CA ILE A 74 -0.27 5.90 -7.16
C ILE A 74 -0.02 5.58 -8.63
N TYR A 75 1.02 4.79 -8.86
CA TYR A 75 1.38 4.24 -10.16
C TYR A 75 1.39 2.72 -10.12
N LYS A 76 1.21 2.10 -11.28
CA LYS A 76 1.24 0.65 -11.48
C LYS A 76 2.28 0.29 -12.53
N VAL A 77 3.04 -0.78 -12.28
CA VAL A 77 4.03 -1.33 -13.21
C VAL A 77 3.92 -2.85 -13.25
N SER A 78 4.15 -3.44 -14.43
CA SER A 78 4.26 -4.90 -14.56
C SER A 78 5.51 -5.39 -13.85
N VAL A 79 5.44 -6.56 -13.22
CA VAL A 79 6.60 -7.20 -12.59
C VAL A 79 7.64 -7.56 -13.65
N SER A 80 7.25 -7.82 -14.90
CA SER A 80 8.19 -8.00 -16.01
C SER A 80 8.99 -6.73 -16.38
N GLY A 81 8.67 -5.58 -15.77
CA GLY A 81 9.17 -4.26 -16.15
C GLY A 81 8.30 -3.60 -17.22
N GLY A 82 8.77 -2.46 -17.74
CA GLY A 82 8.05 -1.60 -18.68
C GLY A 82 7.72 -0.24 -18.07
N GLU A 83 7.00 0.58 -18.83
CA GLU A 83 6.60 1.91 -18.35
C GLU A 83 5.55 1.81 -17.23
N ALA A 84 5.73 2.63 -16.20
CA ALA A 84 4.75 2.76 -15.13
C ALA A 84 3.61 3.68 -15.56
N SER A 85 2.37 3.31 -15.26
CA SER A 85 1.17 4.09 -15.57
C SER A 85 0.53 4.63 -14.29
N ARG A 86 0.03 5.87 -14.32
CA ARG A 86 -0.67 6.49 -13.19
C ARG A 86 -2.06 5.87 -13.04
N VAL A 87 -2.47 5.55 -11.81
CA VAL A 87 -3.80 4.98 -11.54
C VAL A 87 -4.70 5.89 -10.72
N SER A 88 -4.16 6.74 -9.84
CA SER A 88 -4.95 7.73 -9.06
C SER A 88 -4.94 9.10 -9.73
N PHE A 89 -6.11 9.69 -9.96
CA PHE A 89 -6.22 11.02 -10.62
C PHE A 89 -6.96 12.04 -9.74
N GLU A 90 -7.69 11.56 -8.74
CA GLU A 90 -8.47 12.31 -7.78
C GLU A 90 -7.60 12.71 -6.59
N GLY A 91 -7.80 13.93 -6.07
CA GLY A 91 -7.05 14.44 -4.93
C GLY A 91 -5.62 14.91 -5.28
N SER A 92 -5.06 15.74 -4.41
CA SER A 92 -3.75 16.37 -4.63
C SER A 92 -2.57 15.52 -4.14
N TYR A 93 -2.83 14.46 -3.38
CA TYR A 93 -1.82 13.57 -2.81
C TYR A 93 -2.45 12.19 -2.58
N ASN A 94 -1.82 11.13 -3.08
CA ASN A 94 -2.18 9.74 -2.82
C ASN A 94 -0.92 8.90 -2.63
N ALA A 95 -0.86 8.10 -1.56
CA ALA A 95 0.31 7.30 -1.19
C ALA A 95 -0.08 5.99 -0.48
N ARG A 96 0.88 5.08 -0.27
CA ARG A 96 0.73 3.83 0.50
C ARG A 96 -0.46 2.98 0.04
N ALA A 97 -0.56 2.76 -1.26
CA ALA A 97 -1.64 1.96 -1.79
C ALA A 97 -1.48 0.47 -1.46
N SER A 98 -2.60 -0.22 -1.20
CA SER A 98 -2.65 -1.68 -1.12
C SER A 98 -3.88 -2.22 -1.86
N PHE A 99 -3.76 -3.43 -2.40
CA PHE A 99 -4.83 -4.08 -3.14
C PHE A 99 -5.84 -4.75 -2.21
N ALA A 100 -7.11 -4.71 -2.62
CA ALA A 100 -8.10 -5.65 -2.13
C ALA A 100 -7.73 -7.09 -2.54
N PRO A 101 -8.13 -8.12 -1.79
CA PRO A 101 -7.79 -9.51 -2.08
C PRO A 101 -8.21 -10.00 -3.47
N ASP A 102 -9.29 -9.44 -4.03
CA ASP A 102 -9.79 -9.73 -5.37
C ASP A 102 -9.07 -8.96 -6.49
N GLY A 103 -8.18 -8.02 -6.14
CA GLY A 103 -7.44 -7.17 -7.06
C GLY A 103 -8.27 -6.05 -7.71
N ARG A 104 -9.56 -5.92 -7.37
CA ARG A 104 -10.49 -4.97 -8.01
C ARG A 104 -10.31 -3.54 -7.49
N MET A 105 -10.02 -3.40 -6.20
CA MET A 105 -9.91 -2.10 -5.53
C MET A 105 -8.51 -1.88 -4.97
N LEU A 106 -8.14 -0.60 -4.85
CA LEU A 106 -7.06 -0.13 -4.03
C LEU A 106 -7.62 0.59 -2.81
N THR A 107 -6.93 0.51 -1.68
CA THR A 107 -7.02 1.48 -0.59
C THR A 107 -5.71 2.23 -0.52
N MET A 108 -5.75 3.48 -0.09
CA MET A 108 -4.59 4.38 -0.06
C MET A 108 -4.78 5.48 0.98
N VAL A 109 -3.67 6.12 1.34
CA VAL A 109 -3.70 7.39 2.06
C VAL A 109 -3.91 8.50 1.05
N THR A 110 -4.87 9.39 1.32
CA THR A 110 -5.15 10.59 0.52
C THR A 110 -5.09 11.85 1.37
N ARG A 111 -4.91 13.01 0.75
CA ARG A 111 -4.99 14.31 1.44
C ARG A 111 -6.26 15.07 1.08
N VAL A 112 -7.06 15.41 2.08
CA VAL A 112 -8.30 16.19 1.95
C VAL A 112 -8.31 17.28 3.01
N ASP A 113 -8.50 18.54 2.61
CA ASP A 113 -8.50 19.72 3.50
C ASP A 113 -7.27 19.78 4.43
N GLY A 114 -6.11 19.42 3.88
CA GLY A 114 -4.84 19.38 4.60
C GLY A 114 -4.65 18.18 5.52
N GLN A 115 -5.68 17.35 5.72
CA GLN A 115 -5.65 16.15 6.57
C GLN A 115 -5.34 14.88 5.76
N TYR A 116 -4.67 13.91 6.38
CA TYR A 116 -4.47 12.59 5.79
C TYR A 116 -5.62 11.66 6.19
N ARG A 117 -6.25 11.05 5.19
CA ARG A 117 -7.43 10.18 5.29
C ARG A 117 -7.21 8.91 4.48
N ILE A 118 -8.08 7.92 4.68
CA ILE A 118 -8.12 6.69 3.89
C ILE A 118 -9.12 6.85 2.78
N ALA A 119 -8.73 6.45 1.57
CA ALA A 119 -9.60 6.37 0.42
C ALA A 119 -9.57 4.98 -0.21
N THR A 120 -10.57 4.71 -1.04
CA THR A 120 -10.62 3.56 -1.94
C THR A 120 -10.76 4.01 -3.38
N LEU A 121 -10.19 3.23 -4.29
CA LEU A 121 -10.33 3.40 -5.73
C LEU A 121 -10.66 2.06 -6.38
N ASP A 122 -11.76 2.00 -7.12
CA ASP A 122 -12.08 0.90 -8.02
C ASP A 122 -11.29 1.05 -9.33
N LEU A 123 -10.45 0.06 -9.66
CA LEU A 123 -9.57 0.14 -10.82
C LEU A 123 -10.30 0.04 -12.17
N ALA A 124 -11.49 -0.57 -12.19
CA ALA A 124 -12.28 -0.75 -13.41
C ALA A 124 -13.20 0.46 -13.66
N THR A 125 -13.92 0.91 -12.64
CA THR A 125 -14.92 1.99 -12.78
C THR A 125 -14.35 3.38 -12.51
N ARG A 126 -13.15 3.46 -11.92
CA ARG A 126 -12.55 4.71 -11.40
C ARG A 126 -13.36 5.37 -10.28
N ASP A 127 -14.27 4.63 -9.63
CA ASP A 127 -15.00 5.11 -8.46
C ASP A 127 -14.03 5.34 -7.30
N TYR A 128 -13.87 6.60 -6.90
CA TYR A 128 -13.01 7.05 -5.83
C TYR A 128 -13.85 7.53 -4.64
N ARG A 129 -13.54 7.04 -3.44
CA ARG A 129 -14.28 7.38 -2.21
C ARG A 129 -13.34 7.59 -1.03
N VAL A 130 -13.60 8.64 -0.27
CA VAL A 130 -12.93 8.87 1.03
C VAL A 130 -13.70 8.11 2.10
N MET A 131 -13.01 7.23 2.81
CA MET A 131 -13.60 6.25 3.73
C MET A 131 -13.45 6.64 5.20
N SER A 132 -12.53 7.55 5.52
CA SER A 132 -12.29 7.98 6.89
C SER A 132 -12.45 9.49 7.07
N THR A 133 -12.67 9.90 8.31
CA THR A 133 -12.88 11.30 8.72
C THR A 133 -11.78 11.83 9.63
N GLY A 134 -10.74 11.02 9.89
CA GLY A 134 -9.64 11.37 10.76
C GLY A 134 -8.68 12.40 10.15
N ARG A 135 -7.63 12.71 10.92
CA ARG A 135 -6.70 13.82 10.62
C ARG A 135 -5.32 13.36 10.14
N LEU A 136 -4.88 12.22 10.64
CA LEU A 136 -3.57 11.62 10.40
C LEU A 136 -3.76 10.12 10.20
N ASP A 137 -4.67 9.75 9.30
CA ASP A 137 -4.96 8.36 9.02
C ASP A 137 -3.90 7.80 8.04
N GLU A 138 -3.33 6.66 8.38
CA GLU A 138 -2.23 6.07 7.62
C GLU A 138 -2.25 4.55 7.56
N SER A 139 -1.46 4.03 6.61
CA SER A 139 -1.17 2.61 6.42
C SER A 139 -2.42 1.72 6.34
N PRO A 140 -3.33 1.98 5.38
CA PRO A 140 -4.53 1.18 5.23
C PRO A 140 -4.23 -0.19 4.63
N SER A 141 -4.93 -1.21 5.12
CA SER A 141 -4.85 -2.58 4.62
C SER A 141 -6.23 -3.24 4.61
N PHE A 142 -6.56 -3.94 3.52
CA PHE A 142 -7.80 -4.71 3.46
C PHE A 142 -7.73 -5.96 4.34
N ALA A 143 -8.86 -6.31 4.93
CA ALA A 143 -9.07 -7.64 5.48
C ALA A 143 -8.99 -8.70 4.37
N PRO A 144 -8.58 -9.95 4.66
CA PRO A 144 -8.44 -11.03 3.68
C PRO A 144 -9.74 -11.39 2.95
N ASN A 145 -10.89 -11.05 3.52
CA ASN A 145 -12.20 -11.22 2.90
C ASN A 145 -12.69 -9.98 2.12
N GLY A 146 -11.90 -8.91 2.06
CA GLY A 146 -12.22 -7.67 1.35
C GLY A 146 -13.36 -6.83 1.95
N SER A 147 -13.90 -7.20 3.11
CA SER A 147 -15.08 -6.52 3.69
C SER A 147 -14.74 -5.29 4.54
N MET A 148 -13.52 -5.22 5.06
CA MET A 148 -13.06 -4.20 5.98
C MET A 148 -11.69 -3.67 5.56
N ILE A 149 -11.39 -2.43 5.93
CA ILE A 149 -10.07 -1.80 5.85
C ILE A 149 -9.65 -1.44 7.26
N ILE A 150 -8.49 -1.91 7.70
CA ILE A 150 -7.85 -1.47 8.95
C ILE A 150 -6.85 -0.36 8.64
N TYR A 151 -6.74 0.62 9.54
CA TYR A 151 -5.78 1.73 9.42
C TYR A 151 -5.39 2.26 10.81
N ALA A 152 -4.26 2.96 10.87
CA ALA A 152 -3.86 3.70 12.05
C ALA A 152 -4.37 5.15 11.97
N THR A 153 -4.80 5.72 13.09
CA THR A 153 -5.23 7.12 13.22
C THR A 153 -4.74 7.71 14.53
N ARG A 154 -4.91 9.02 14.73
CA ARG A 154 -4.50 9.72 15.96
C ARG A 154 -5.71 10.32 16.68
N VAL A 155 -5.84 10.00 17.97
CA VAL A 155 -6.88 10.53 18.86
C VAL A 155 -6.21 11.03 20.14
N ASN A 156 -6.42 12.32 20.49
CA ASN A 156 -5.76 12.97 21.64
C ASN A 156 -4.24 12.72 21.65
N ASP A 157 -3.62 12.91 20.49
CA ASP A 157 -2.19 12.66 20.23
C ASP A 157 -1.67 11.23 20.42
N LYS A 158 -2.55 10.24 20.65
CA LYS A 158 -2.21 8.82 20.71
C LYS A 158 -2.58 8.10 19.41
N GLY A 159 -1.68 7.27 18.88
CA GLY A 159 -1.97 6.38 17.76
C GLY A 159 -2.91 5.26 18.18
N VAL A 160 -4.00 5.06 17.42
CA VAL A 160 -5.00 4.02 17.65
C VAL A 160 -5.34 3.33 16.34
N LEU A 161 -5.78 2.07 16.43
CA LEU A 161 -6.30 1.36 15.26
C LEU A 161 -7.78 1.66 15.06
N ALA A 162 -8.16 1.78 13.80
CA ALA A 162 -9.55 1.90 13.38
C ALA A 162 -9.80 0.98 12.19
N ALA A 163 -11.06 0.62 11.99
CA ALA A 163 -11.51 -0.14 10.85
C ALA A 163 -12.75 0.51 10.24
N VAL A 164 -12.88 0.42 8.92
CA VAL A 164 -14.04 0.88 8.16
C VAL A 164 -14.46 -0.21 7.16
N SER A 165 -15.76 -0.42 6.96
CA SER A 165 -16.24 -1.33 5.93
C SER A 165 -15.92 -0.78 4.54
N THR A 166 -15.73 -1.67 3.56
CA THR A 166 -15.42 -1.27 2.19
C THR A 166 -16.55 -0.55 1.47
N ASP A 167 -17.79 -0.67 1.96
CA ASP A 167 -18.94 0.13 1.52
C ASP A 167 -19.10 1.47 2.28
N GLY A 168 -18.27 1.74 3.29
CA GLY A 168 -18.24 2.97 4.06
C GLY A 168 -19.35 3.11 5.11
N ARG A 169 -20.18 2.08 5.30
CA ARG A 169 -21.35 2.14 6.21
C ARG A 169 -21.02 1.89 7.67
N VAL A 170 -19.93 1.19 7.96
CA VAL A 170 -19.54 0.80 9.32
C VAL A 170 -18.15 1.34 9.62
N GLN A 171 -18.00 2.04 10.74
CA GLN A 171 -16.70 2.49 11.23
C GLN A 171 -16.56 2.13 12.71
N GLN A 172 -15.46 1.46 13.08
CA GLN A 172 -15.17 1.05 14.45
C GLN A 172 -13.75 1.44 14.84
N ARG A 173 -13.59 1.99 16.05
CA ARG A 173 -12.27 2.22 16.66
C ARG A 173 -11.92 1.04 17.55
N LEU A 174 -10.72 0.50 17.40
CA LEU A 174 -10.20 -0.57 18.22
C LEU A 174 -9.45 0.05 19.41
N ARG A 175 -9.99 -0.13 20.61
CA ARG A 175 -9.34 0.31 21.85
C ARG A 175 -8.35 -0.77 22.27
N LEU A 176 -7.06 -0.47 22.22
CA LEU A 176 -6.02 -1.30 22.83
C LEU A 176 -5.74 -0.77 24.26
N GLN A 177 -5.41 -1.67 25.18
CA GLN A 177 -5.21 -1.31 26.59
C GLN A 177 -3.94 -0.48 26.82
N GLU A 178 -2.92 -0.53 25.95
CA GLU A 178 -1.69 0.29 26.02
C GLU A 178 -0.90 0.30 24.68
N GLY A 179 -0.19 1.40 24.35
CA GLY A 179 0.77 1.51 23.21
C GLY A 179 0.44 2.56 22.11
N ASP A 180 1.47 3.10 21.43
CA ASP A 180 1.33 3.90 20.19
C ASP A 180 1.36 2.93 18.99
N VAL A 181 0.33 2.93 18.14
CA VAL A 181 0.24 2.00 17.01
C VAL A 181 0.43 2.70 15.68
N ARG A 182 1.32 2.15 14.84
CA ARG A 182 1.57 2.58 13.46
C ARG A 182 1.74 1.35 12.56
N GLU A 183 1.52 1.56 11.27
CA GLU A 183 1.79 0.57 10.20
C GLU A 183 1.09 -0.80 10.34
N PRO A 184 -0.24 -0.88 10.56
CA PRO A 184 -0.94 -2.15 10.53
C PRO A 184 -0.89 -2.79 9.14
N VAL A 185 -0.63 -4.10 9.10
CA VAL A 185 -0.81 -4.95 7.92
C VAL A 185 -1.66 -6.15 8.29
N TRP A 186 -2.66 -6.49 7.47
CA TRP A 186 -3.44 -7.70 7.72
C TRP A 186 -2.72 -8.91 7.11
N SER A 187 -2.53 -9.97 7.90
CA SER A 187 -1.97 -11.23 7.42
C SER A 187 -2.85 -11.85 6.31
N PRO A 188 -2.28 -12.44 5.25
CA PRO A 188 -3.03 -13.29 4.34
C PRO A 188 -3.58 -14.54 5.07
N TYR A 189 -4.54 -15.24 4.45
CA TYR A 189 -4.99 -16.55 4.95
C TYR A 189 -3.84 -17.56 4.93
N HIS A 190 -3.60 -18.24 6.06
CA HIS A 190 -2.90 -19.51 6.07
C HIS A 190 -3.88 -20.59 5.59
N GLN A 191 -3.67 -21.16 4.40
CA GLN A 191 -4.26 -22.46 4.10
C GLN A 191 -3.56 -23.47 5.03
N GLN A 192 -4.24 -23.88 6.10
CA GLN A 192 -3.86 -25.11 6.80
C GLN A 192 -4.10 -26.26 5.83
N ASP A 193 -3.02 -26.95 5.49
CA ASP A 193 -3.04 -28.20 4.76
C ASP A 193 -3.95 -29.19 5.51
N ARG A 194 -5.18 -29.37 5.04
CA ARG A 194 -6.08 -30.39 5.55
C ARG A 194 -5.72 -31.71 4.88
N SER A 195 -4.59 -32.28 5.30
CA SER A 195 -4.28 -33.68 5.09
C SER A 195 -4.61 -34.49 6.34
N ARG A 196 -5.84 -35.01 6.40
CA ARG A 196 -6.21 -36.27 7.05
C ARG A 196 -7.41 -36.88 6.35
#